data_AF-U6R7U2-F1
#
_entry.id   AF-U6R7U2-F1
#
_cell.length_a   1.000
_cell.length_b   1.000
_cell.length_c   1.000
_cell.angle_alpha   90.00
_cell.angle_beta   90.00
_cell.angle_gamma   90.00
#
_symmetry.space_group_name_H-M   'P 1'
#
loop_
_entity.id
_entity.type
_entity.pdbx_description
1 polymer ?
#
loop_
_entity_poly.entity_id
_entity_poly.type
_entity_poly.pdbx_seq_one_letter_code
_entity_poly.pdbx_strand_id
1 'polypeptide(L)'
;MKRIFVLYVVLSICAAAFSQIKFPEIKWKSDSLIFIREKEALRYGVETFGDGLYVDSLIHYLDTICHVEPQVDSSVSDSIFQAVWNNDTLTYRVRSKIYRGYDYDSKSKKKLRNLVVESRIYPFARFSACIEKLDEAMIEVLKDSMLRMECPLPMLKNNYQTCIFYALDALFQTYGIYTEPVITRNTTYRREEELNAFFDYFLTSTASYPCRYKEIKNVTFPDNCILAFYNGYNHIIHAVFYRDGLFYTKNGLFSPMVLSTLHPVLKSYSRWDTSLKGLSKVGKQLKSDKIVVYTLNKNLFRVNK
;
A
#
# COMPACT_ATOMS: atom_id res chain seq x y z
N MET A 1 -6.95 21.24 9.76
CA MET A 1 -8.10 20.85 10.59
C MET A 1 -8.13 19.34 10.72
N LYS A 2 -7.93 18.79 11.92
CA LYS A 2 -8.15 17.36 12.21
C LYS A 2 -9.66 17.13 12.27
N ARG A 3 -10.25 16.45 11.29
CA ARG A 3 -11.64 15.98 11.39
C ARG A 3 -11.63 14.68 12.16
N ILE A 4 -12.02 14.74 13.43
CA ILE A 4 -12.32 13.56 14.25
C ILE A 4 -13.74 13.16 13.87
N PHE A 5 -13.90 12.01 13.23
CA PHE A 5 -15.22 11.38 13.11
C PHE A 5 -15.40 10.50 14.33
N VAL A 6 -16.37 10.84 15.17
CA VAL A 6 -16.83 10.02 16.30
C VAL A 6 -17.98 9.19 15.76
N LEU A 7 -17.74 7.91 15.46
CA LEU A 7 -18.81 6.98 15.10
C LEU A 7 -19.16 6.17 16.36
N TYR A 8 -20.40 6.30 16.83
CA TYR A 8 -20.94 5.44 17.87
C TYR A 8 -21.23 4.07 17.26
N VAL A 9 -20.43 3.06 17.58
CA VAL A 9 -20.79 1.66 17.28
C VAL A 9 -21.49 1.10 18.51
N VAL A 10 -22.82 1.06 18.46
CA VAL A 10 -23.62 0.24 19.39
C VAL A 10 -23.55 -1.18 18.85
N LEU A 11 -22.75 -2.04 19.48
CA LEU A 11 -22.69 -3.47 19.17
C LEU A 11 -23.98 -4.14 19.67
N SER A 12 -25.01 -4.18 18.83
CA SER A 12 -26.18 -5.03 19.07
C SER A 12 -25.86 -6.46 18.62
N ILE A 13 -25.34 -7.26 19.53
CA ILE A 13 -25.20 -8.72 19.35
C ILE A 13 -26.58 -9.33 19.51
N CYS A 14 -27.14 -9.91 18.44
CA CYS A 14 -28.30 -10.78 18.55
C CYS A 14 -27.89 -12.14 19.14
N ALA A 15 -28.19 -12.27 20.44
CA ALA A 15 -28.70 -13.44 21.14
C ALA A 15 -27.91 -14.77 21.08
N ALA A 16 -27.08 -14.98 22.11
CA ALA A 16 -27.41 -15.95 23.15
C ALA A 16 -26.89 -15.41 24.48
N ALA A 17 -27.79 -15.34 25.46
CA ALA A 17 -27.66 -14.69 26.76
C ALA A 17 -26.24 -14.67 27.35
N PHE A 18 -25.60 -13.51 27.44
CA PHE A 18 -24.78 -13.02 28.57
C PHE A 18 -24.46 -11.54 28.29
N SER A 19 -24.65 -10.69 29.30
CA SER A 19 -24.31 -9.25 29.41
C SER A 19 -23.94 -8.48 28.14
N GLN A 20 -24.66 -7.38 27.85
CA GLN A 20 -24.16 -6.33 26.96
C GLN A 20 -22.82 -5.81 27.49
N ILE A 21 -21.71 -6.31 26.94
CA ILE A 21 -20.37 -5.81 27.25
C ILE A 21 -20.28 -4.42 26.61
N LYS A 22 -20.31 -3.38 27.45
CA LYS A 22 -20.02 -2.02 27.03
C LYS A 22 -18.53 -1.92 26.71
N PHE A 23 -18.19 -1.82 25.44
CA PHE A 23 -16.82 -1.57 25.00
C PHE A 23 -16.43 -0.10 25.28
N PRO A 24 -15.18 0.16 25.69
CA PRO A 24 -14.66 1.53 25.77
C PRO A 24 -14.56 2.17 24.37
N GLU A 25 -14.66 3.50 24.35
CA GLU A 25 -14.61 4.33 23.14
C GLU A 25 -13.39 4.01 22.25
N ILE A 26 -13.63 3.51 21.03
CA ILE A 26 -12.57 3.23 20.04
C ILE A 26 -12.23 4.52 19.29
N LYS A 27 -11.03 5.05 19.52
CA LYS A 27 -10.56 6.31 18.91
C LYS A 27 -9.78 6.04 17.64
N TRP A 28 -10.28 6.59 16.53
CA TRP A 28 -9.61 6.56 15.23
C TRP A 28 -8.58 7.69 15.13
N LYS A 29 -7.32 7.35 14.79
CA LYS A 29 -6.29 8.34 14.45
C LYS A 29 -5.91 8.19 12.97
N SER A 30 -5.93 9.30 12.24
CA SER A 30 -5.28 9.44 10.93
C SER A 30 -4.10 10.37 11.13
N ASP A 31 -2.90 9.87 10.93
CA ASP A 31 -1.72 10.73 10.82
C ASP A 31 -1.70 11.37 9.43
N SER A 32 -1.19 12.60 9.38
CA SER A 32 -1.28 13.47 8.21
C SER A 32 0.11 13.91 7.77
N LEU A 33 0.36 13.91 6.44
CA LEU A 33 0.98 14.99 5.65
C LEU A 33 0.86 14.69 4.10
N ILE A 34 -0.19 15.27 3.46
CA ILE A 34 -0.35 15.99 2.14
C ILE A 34 0.38 15.48 0.83
N PHE A 35 -0.07 15.57 -0.46
CA PHE A 35 -0.92 16.49 -1.27
C PHE A 35 -1.53 15.85 -2.55
N ILE A 36 -2.65 15.12 -2.45
CA ILE A 36 -3.64 15.13 -3.56
C ILE A 36 -4.94 15.54 -2.90
N ARG A 37 -5.50 16.69 -3.29
CA ARG A 37 -6.72 17.18 -2.62
C ARG A 37 -7.85 16.21 -2.93
N GLU A 38 -8.72 15.97 -1.95
CA GLU A 38 -9.94 15.15 -2.12
C GLU A 38 -10.77 15.53 -3.35
N LYS A 39 -10.75 16.82 -3.68
CA LYS A 39 -11.44 17.39 -4.83
C LYS A 39 -10.84 17.02 -6.20
N GLU A 40 -9.62 16.49 -6.24
CA GLU A 40 -8.91 16.18 -7.49
C GLU A 40 -9.05 14.71 -7.90
N ALA A 41 -9.59 13.85 -7.03
CA ALA A 41 -9.83 12.45 -7.35
C ALA A 41 -11.25 12.21 -7.87
N LEU A 42 -11.36 11.31 -8.84
CA LEU A 42 -12.65 10.83 -9.34
C LEU A 42 -13.31 9.89 -8.33
N ARG A 43 -12.51 9.00 -7.73
CA ARG A 43 -12.95 8.04 -6.73
C ARG A 43 -11.81 7.61 -5.79
N TYR A 44 -12.22 7.07 -4.66
CA TYR A 44 -11.38 6.58 -3.58
C TYR A 44 -11.69 5.12 -3.26
N GLY A 45 -10.67 4.37 -2.84
CA GLY A 45 -10.81 2.99 -2.41
C GLY A 45 -9.82 2.07 -3.10
N VAL A 46 -9.68 0.85 -2.58
CA VAL A 46 -9.01 -0.21 -3.33
C VAL A 46 -9.90 -0.64 -4.48
N GLU A 47 -9.27 -0.91 -5.60
CA GLU A 47 -9.88 -1.60 -6.72
C GLU A 47 -9.30 -2.99 -6.85
N THR A 48 -10.18 -3.92 -7.16
CA THR A 48 -9.82 -5.26 -7.59
C THR A 48 -9.65 -5.20 -9.10
N PHE A 49 -8.48 -5.60 -9.58
CA PHE A 49 -8.21 -5.73 -10.99
C PHE A 49 -8.36 -7.22 -11.36
N GLY A 50 -8.92 -7.52 -12.54
CA GLY A 50 -9.26 -8.90 -12.91
C GLY A 50 -10.53 -9.42 -12.21
N ASP A 51 -10.83 -10.70 -12.42
CA ASP A 51 -12.02 -11.41 -11.93
C ASP A 51 -11.71 -12.37 -10.77
N GLY A 52 -10.45 -12.41 -10.30
CA GLY A 52 -9.96 -13.35 -9.29
C GLY A 52 -9.65 -14.75 -9.85
N LEU A 53 -9.81 -14.98 -11.15
CA LEU A 53 -9.39 -16.20 -11.83
C LEU A 53 -7.95 -16.02 -12.31
N TYR A 54 -7.00 -16.39 -11.44
CA TYR A 54 -5.58 -16.34 -11.78
C TYR A 54 -5.19 -17.53 -12.68
N VAL A 55 -4.53 -17.23 -13.80
CA VAL A 55 -4.00 -18.22 -14.74
C VAL A 55 -2.52 -18.53 -14.51
N ASP A 56 -1.85 -17.71 -13.69
CA ASP A 56 -0.43 -17.85 -13.37
C ASP A 56 -0.13 -17.24 -11.99
N SER A 57 1.09 -17.43 -11.49
CA SER A 57 1.55 -16.85 -10.23
C SER A 57 2.98 -16.33 -10.32
N LEU A 58 3.22 -15.18 -9.67
CA LEU A 58 4.54 -14.57 -9.54
C LEU A 58 5.58 -15.55 -8.97
N ILE A 59 5.17 -16.48 -8.10
CA ILE A 59 6.07 -17.44 -7.48
C ILE A 59 6.72 -18.40 -8.48
N HIS A 60 6.10 -18.64 -9.65
CA HIS A 60 6.66 -19.51 -10.68
C HIS A 60 7.94 -18.95 -11.32
N TYR A 61 8.17 -17.64 -11.14
CA TYR A 61 9.30 -16.91 -11.72
C TYR A 61 10.36 -16.55 -10.68
N LEU A 62 10.26 -17.12 -9.49
CA LEU A 62 11.19 -16.95 -8.38
C LEU A 62 11.89 -18.29 -8.14
N ASP A 63 13.18 -18.23 -7.84
CA ASP A 63 13.97 -19.41 -7.49
C ASP A 63 13.61 -19.88 -6.06
N THR A 64 13.44 -18.93 -5.14
CA THR A 64 13.06 -19.22 -3.76
C THR A 64 12.45 -18.01 -3.05
N ILE A 65 11.71 -18.27 -1.97
CA ILE A 65 11.28 -17.28 -0.99
C ILE A 65 11.74 -17.76 0.39
N CYS A 66 12.65 -17.01 1.01
CA CYS A 66 13.24 -17.36 2.30
C CYS A 66 12.81 -16.39 3.40
N HIS A 67 12.50 -16.89 4.59
CA HIS A 67 12.32 -16.06 5.78
C HIS A 67 13.69 -15.56 6.26
N VAL A 68 13.77 -14.29 6.66
CA VAL A 68 14.99 -13.65 7.17
C VAL A 68 14.74 -13.21 8.60
N GLU A 69 15.50 -13.76 9.54
CA GLU A 69 15.46 -13.30 10.92
C GLU A 69 16.05 -11.88 11.03
N PRO A 70 15.34 -10.93 11.65
CA PRO A 70 15.88 -9.60 11.87
C PRO A 70 17.11 -9.65 12.79
N GLN A 71 18.20 -8.98 12.41
CA GLN A 71 19.38 -8.85 13.29
C GLN A 71 19.16 -7.94 14.51
N VAL A 72 18.03 -7.21 14.57
CA VAL A 72 17.68 -6.32 15.67
C VAL A 72 16.19 -6.51 15.98
N ASP A 73 15.85 -6.64 17.27
CA ASP A 73 14.46 -6.67 17.76
C ASP A 73 13.68 -5.48 17.21
N SER A 74 12.88 -5.71 16.17
CA SER A 74 11.92 -4.72 15.70
C SER A 74 10.74 -4.71 16.66
N SER A 75 10.41 -3.54 17.20
CA SER A 75 9.21 -3.34 18.04
C SER A 75 7.88 -3.63 17.33
N VAL A 76 7.92 -3.91 16.03
CA VAL A 76 6.79 -4.33 15.20
C VAL A 76 7.05 -5.77 14.77
N SER A 77 6.05 -6.64 14.95
CA SER A 77 6.09 -8.09 14.67
C SER A 77 6.15 -8.42 13.17
N ASP A 78 6.76 -7.57 12.36
CA ASP A 78 6.78 -7.77 10.92
C ASP A 78 7.76 -8.89 10.56
N SER A 79 7.32 -9.86 9.76
CA SER A 79 8.20 -10.89 9.22
C SER A 79 8.95 -10.34 8.01
N ILE A 80 10.22 -10.68 7.86
CA ILE A 80 11.04 -10.26 6.72
C ILE A 80 11.28 -11.49 5.84
N PHE A 81 11.18 -11.29 4.53
CA PHE A 81 11.40 -12.32 3.54
C PHE A 81 12.29 -11.79 2.41
N GLN A 82 12.91 -12.72 1.70
CA GLN A 82 13.66 -12.48 0.48
C GLN A 82 13.09 -13.36 -0.63
N ALA A 83 12.59 -12.72 -1.68
CA ALA A 83 12.28 -13.38 -2.94
C ALA A 83 13.53 -13.29 -3.83
N VAL A 84 14.02 -14.43 -4.33
CA VAL A 84 15.25 -14.53 -5.13
C VAL A 84 14.91 -14.96 -6.55
N TRP A 85 15.57 -14.37 -7.55
CA TRP A 85 15.50 -14.79 -8.96
C TRP A 85 16.83 -14.47 -9.65
N ASN A 86 17.42 -15.38 -10.42
CA ASN A 86 18.60 -15.13 -11.26
C ASN A 86 19.76 -14.40 -10.53
N ASN A 87 20.00 -14.71 -9.25
CA ASN A 87 20.96 -14.03 -8.35
C ASN A 87 20.60 -12.60 -7.91
N ASP A 88 19.47 -12.07 -8.33
CA ASP A 88 18.86 -10.85 -7.76
C ASP A 88 17.93 -11.20 -6.60
N THR A 89 17.53 -10.19 -5.83
CA THR A 89 16.68 -10.38 -4.66
C THR A 89 15.79 -9.17 -4.43
N LEU A 90 14.58 -9.42 -3.94
CA LEU A 90 13.68 -8.44 -3.35
C LEU A 90 13.48 -8.80 -1.88
N THR A 91 14.04 -7.98 -1.00
CA THR A 91 13.81 -8.05 0.43
C THR A 91 12.53 -7.27 0.74
N TYR A 92 11.53 -7.98 1.23
CA TYR A 92 10.25 -7.40 1.59
C TYR A 92 9.85 -7.79 3.01
N ARG A 93 8.93 -7.02 3.57
CA ARG A 93 8.47 -7.14 4.94
C ARG A 93 6.96 -7.27 4.92
N VAL A 94 6.46 -8.24 5.67
CA VAL A 94 5.06 -8.58 5.79
C VAL A 94 4.57 -8.18 7.16
N ARG A 95 3.58 -7.30 7.20
CA ARG A 95 2.92 -6.91 8.44
C ARG A 95 1.84 -7.91 8.81
N SER A 96 1.87 -8.43 10.03
CA SER A 96 0.86 -9.37 10.53
C SER A 96 -0.56 -8.80 10.41
N LYS A 97 -1.50 -9.67 10.01
CA LYS A 97 -2.95 -9.37 9.95
C LYS A 97 -3.54 -9.17 11.34
N ILE A 98 -2.97 -9.85 12.34
CA ILE A 98 -3.30 -9.68 13.75
C ILE A 98 -2.00 -9.35 14.48
N TYR A 99 -2.01 -8.27 15.25
CA TYR A 99 -0.90 -7.88 16.12
C TYR A 99 -1.42 -7.60 17.51
N ARG A 100 -0.72 -8.15 18.49
CA ARG A 100 -0.93 -7.89 19.91
C ARG A 100 0.40 -7.43 20.48
N GLY A 101 0.43 -6.20 20.98
CA GLY A 101 1.66 -5.65 21.54
C GLY A 101 1.44 -4.27 22.11
N TYR A 102 2.49 -3.46 22.13
CA TYR A 102 2.46 -2.14 22.76
C TYR A 102 2.66 -1.06 21.71
N ASP A 103 1.70 -0.14 21.59
CA ASP A 103 1.92 1.10 20.84
C ASP A 103 2.07 2.27 21.79
N TYR A 104 2.89 3.24 21.39
CA TYR A 104 3.07 4.46 22.15
C TYR A 104 1.90 5.42 21.91
N ASP A 105 1.11 5.71 22.95
CA ASP A 105 0.12 6.78 22.88
C ASP A 105 0.78 8.13 23.18
N SER A 106 0.86 8.97 22.15
CA SER A 106 1.46 10.30 22.24
C SER A 106 0.73 11.26 23.18
N LYS A 107 -0.57 11.03 23.45
CA LYS A 107 -1.36 11.88 24.36
C LYS A 107 -1.06 11.55 25.82
N SER A 108 -1.12 10.28 26.18
CA SER A 108 -0.83 9.82 27.54
C SER A 108 0.66 9.65 27.82
N LYS A 109 1.52 9.76 26.80
CA LYS A 109 2.97 9.48 26.85
C LYS A 109 3.29 8.11 27.46
N LYS A 110 2.44 7.12 27.16
CA LYS A 110 2.57 5.76 27.70
C LYS A 110 2.52 4.73 26.58
N LYS A 111 3.21 3.61 26.78
CA LYS A 111 2.99 2.41 25.97
C LYS A 111 1.69 1.77 26.45
N LEU A 112 0.75 1.58 25.54
CA LEU A 112 -0.53 0.92 25.80
C LEU A 112 -0.56 -0.40 25.03
N ARG A 113 -1.06 -1.45 25.69
CA ARG A 113 -1.40 -2.71 25.05
C ARG A 113 -2.51 -2.47 24.05
N ASN A 114 -2.25 -2.80 22.79
CA ASN A 114 -3.21 -2.72 21.71
C ASN A 114 -3.35 -4.06 21.00
N LEU A 115 -4.57 -4.30 20.52
CA LEU A 115 -4.91 -5.30 19.55
C LEU A 115 -5.15 -4.61 18.21
N VAL A 116 -4.47 -5.05 17.17
CA VAL A 116 -4.66 -4.59 15.79
C VAL A 116 -5.09 -5.76 14.94
N VAL A 117 -6.20 -5.63 14.20
CA VAL A 117 -6.79 -6.71 13.40
C VAL A 117 -7.19 -6.18 12.03
N GLU A 118 -6.77 -6.88 10.98
CA GLU A 118 -7.31 -6.75 9.62
C GLU A 118 -8.62 -7.53 9.50
N SER A 119 -9.68 -6.86 9.07
CA SER A 119 -10.98 -7.47 8.80
C SER A 119 -10.89 -8.52 7.70
N ARG A 120 -11.72 -9.56 7.79
CA ARG A 120 -11.96 -10.53 6.72
C ARG A 120 -12.95 -10.01 5.67
N ILE A 121 -13.67 -8.92 5.97
CA ILE A 121 -14.66 -8.33 5.09
C ILE A 121 -14.00 -7.26 4.22
N TYR A 122 -14.21 -7.34 2.91
CA TYR A 122 -13.76 -6.33 1.95
C TYR A 122 -14.24 -4.93 2.38
N PRO A 123 -13.39 -3.88 2.36
CA PRO A 123 -12.07 -3.84 1.75
C PRO A 123 -10.92 -4.27 2.69
N PHE A 124 -11.15 -5.11 3.70
CA PHE A 124 -10.12 -5.61 4.62
C PHE A 124 -9.49 -4.50 5.48
N ALA A 125 -10.34 -3.64 6.04
CA ALA A 125 -9.87 -2.54 6.87
C ALA A 125 -9.16 -3.02 8.15
N ARG A 126 -8.17 -2.26 8.60
CA ARG A 126 -7.42 -2.54 9.82
C ARG A 126 -7.93 -1.70 10.99
N PHE A 127 -8.29 -2.39 12.07
CA PHE A 127 -8.81 -1.82 13.29
C PHE A 127 -7.77 -1.92 14.41
N SER A 128 -7.75 -0.93 15.31
CA SER A 128 -6.89 -0.93 16.50
C SER A 128 -7.73 -0.60 17.72
N ALA A 129 -7.52 -1.35 18.80
CA ALA A 129 -8.21 -1.19 20.06
C ALA A 129 -7.23 -1.31 21.23
N CYS A 130 -7.39 -0.43 22.22
CA CYS A 130 -6.66 -0.51 23.48
C CYS A 130 -7.25 -1.63 24.36
N ILE A 131 -6.38 -2.50 24.86
CA ILE A 131 -6.75 -3.73 25.59
C ILE A 131 -6.19 -3.78 27.02
N GLU A 132 -5.72 -2.65 27.57
CA GLU A 132 -5.11 -2.57 28.92
C GLU A 132 -5.95 -3.20 30.05
N LYS A 133 -7.28 -3.12 29.94
CA LYS A 133 -8.22 -3.56 30.98
C LYS A 133 -9.03 -4.80 30.59
N LEU A 134 -8.65 -5.48 29.51
CA LEU A 134 -9.34 -6.66 29.03
C LEU A 134 -8.57 -7.91 29.44
N ASP A 135 -9.28 -8.93 29.91
CA ASP A 135 -8.72 -10.26 30.09
C ASP A 135 -8.61 -11.00 28.74
N GLU A 136 -8.00 -12.19 28.75
CA GLU A 136 -7.78 -12.98 27.53
C GLU A 136 -9.08 -13.36 26.81
N ALA A 137 -10.14 -13.73 27.56
CA ALA A 137 -11.41 -14.12 26.97
C ALA A 137 -12.07 -12.93 26.25
N MET A 138 -12.05 -11.75 26.89
CA MET A 138 -12.55 -10.51 26.28
C MET A 138 -11.73 -10.09 25.05
N ILE A 139 -10.40 -10.27 25.08
CA ILE A 139 -9.51 -9.99 23.94
C ILE A 139 -9.85 -10.91 22.76
N GLU A 140 -10.08 -12.19 23.00
CA GLU A 140 -10.44 -13.16 21.97
C GLU A 140 -11.79 -12.83 21.32
N VAL A 141 -12.80 -12.47 22.12
CA VAL A 141 -14.11 -12.00 21.62
C VAL A 141 -13.96 -10.72 20.81
N LEU A 142 -13.17 -9.76 21.29
CA LEU A 142 -12.91 -8.50 20.57
C LEU A 142 -12.21 -8.76 19.23
N LYS A 143 -11.20 -9.62 19.20
CA LYS A 143 -10.49 -10.04 17.98
C LYS A 143 -11.47 -10.62 16.96
N ASP A 144 -12.30 -11.56 17.40
CA ASP A 144 -13.30 -12.21 16.57
C ASP A 144 -14.34 -11.21 16.01
N SER A 145 -14.77 -10.25 16.83
CA SER A 145 -15.61 -9.14 16.37
C SER A 145 -14.90 -8.27 15.33
N MET A 146 -13.65 -7.86 15.58
CA MET A 146 -12.88 -7.02 14.66
C MET A 146 -12.61 -7.71 13.31
N LEU A 147 -12.48 -9.05 13.29
CA LEU A 147 -12.35 -9.84 12.06
C LEU A 147 -13.61 -9.76 11.18
N ARG A 148 -14.78 -9.46 11.75
CA ARG A 148 -16.08 -9.33 11.04
C ARG A 148 -16.58 -7.89 10.97
N MET A 149 -15.76 -6.91 11.35
CA MET A 149 -16.17 -5.51 11.27
C MET A 149 -16.11 -5.04 9.82
N GLU A 150 -17.20 -4.44 9.37
CA GLU A 150 -17.24 -3.70 8.11
C GLU A 150 -16.50 -2.38 8.24
N CYS A 151 -15.93 -1.89 7.13
CA CYS A 151 -15.32 -0.57 7.15
C CYS A 151 -16.42 0.50 7.10
N PRO A 152 -16.51 1.41 8.08
CA PRO A 152 -17.54 2.44 8.09
C PRO A 152 -17.35 3.50 6.98
N LEU A 153 -16.24 3.43 6.24
CA LEU A 153 -15.99 4.22 5.03
C LEU A 153 -15.50 3.25 3.95
N PRO A 154 -15.84 3.43 2.66
CA PRO A 154 -15.32 2.61 1.55
C PRO A 154 -13.79 2.78 1.31
N MET A 155 -13.10 3.46 2.22
CA MET A 155 -11.71 3.83 2.13
C MET A 155 -10.87 2.92 3.03
N LEU A 156 -10.10 2.03 2.41
CA LEU A 156 -8.98 1.35 3.06
C LEU A 156 -7.96 2.40 3.49
N LYS A 157 -8.06 2.89 4.72
CA LYS A 157 -7.21 3.97 5.23
C LYS A 157 -5.84 3.49 5.72
N ASN A 158 -5.50 2.19 5.63
CA ASN A 158 -4.38 1.69 6.43
C ASN A 158 -3.81 0.31 6.01
N ASN A 159 -3.43 0.14 4.75
CA ASN A 159 -2.67 -1.02 4.31
C ASN A 159 -1.17 -0.68 4.26
N TYR A 160 -0.35 -1.65 4.63
CA TYR A 160 1.11 -1.54 4.67
C TYR A 160 1.75 -1.44 3.27
N GLN A 161 1.00 -1.83 2.24
CA GLN A 161 1.39 -1.77 0.83
C GLN A 161 1.92 -0.40 0.41
N THR A 162 3.03 -0.37 -0.32
CA THR A 162 3.54 0.88 -0.90
C THR A 162 2.78 1.26 -2.17
N CYS A 163 2.96 2.49 -2.65
CA CYS A 163 2.44 2.91 -3.95
C CYS A 163 2.97 2.06 -5.11
N ILE A 164 4.24 1.65 -5.01
CA ILE A 164 4.93 0.80 -5.98
C ILE A 164 4.28 -0.59 -6.03
N PHE A 165 4.11 -1.22 -4.87
CA PHE A 165 3.47 -2.53 -4.77
C PHE A 165 1.99 -2.49 -5.17
N TYR A 166 1.28 -1.41 -4.90
CA TYR A 166 -0.09 -1.23 -5.38
C TYR A 166 -0.16 -1.21 -6.92
N ALA A 167 0.72 -0.46 -7.58
CA ALA A 167 0.74 -0.38 -9.05
C ALA A 167 1.15 -1.71 -9.70
N LEU A 168 2.15 -2.41 -9.11
CA LEU A 168 2.55 -3.74 -9.55
C LEU A 168 1.42 -4.76 -9.40
N ASP A 169 0.78 -4.80 -8.22
CA ASP A 169 -0.32 -5.71 -7.94
C ASP A 169 -1.48 -5.50 -8.93
N ALA A 170 -1.84 -4.24 -9.19
CA ALA A 170 -2.85 -3.88 -10.18
C ALA A 170 -2.48 -4.38 -11.58
N LEU A 171 -1.24 -4.17 -12.03
CA LEU A 171 -0.76 -4.64 -13.33
C LEU A 171 -0.81 -6.17 -13.43
N PHE A 172 -0.25 -6.90 -12.47
CA PHE A 172 -0.23 -8.37 -12.53
C PHE A 172 -1.65 -8.95 -12.52
N GLN A 173 -2.54 -8.38 -11.72
CA GLN A 173 -3.95 -8.77 -11.67
C GLN A 173 -4.68 -8.58 -13.01
N THR A 174 -4.38 -7.55 -13.81
CA THR A 174 -5.00 -7.41 -15.14
C THR A 174 -4.57 -8.48 -16.14
N TYR A 175 -3.44 -9.15 -15.87
CA TYR A 175 -2.95 -10.28 -16.64
C TYR A 175 -3.25 -11.64 -15.99
N GLY A 176 -4.07 -11.68 -14.94
CA GLY A 176 -4.42 -12.92 -14.24
C GLY A 176 -3.26 -13.57 -13.50
N ILE A 177 -2.26 -12.78 -13.06
CA ILE A 177 -1.10 -13.27 -12.32
C ILE A 177 -1.31 -13.03 -10.82
N TYR A 178 -1.28 -14.11 -10.04
CA TYR A 178 -1.38 -14.05 -8.57
C TYR A 178 -0.05 -13.63 -7.94
N THR A 179 -0.08 -12.60 -7.09
CA THR A 179 1.11 -11.89 -6.60
C THR A 179 1.53 -12.22 -5.15
N GLU A 180 0.65 -12.87 -4.39
CA GLU A 180 1.00 -13.31 -3.03
C GLU A 180 1.99 -14.50 -3.10
N PRO A 181 2.90 -14.65 -2.12
CA PRO A 181 3.03 -13.89 -0.88
C PRO A 181 3.91 -12.63 -0.97
N VAL A 182 4.46 -12.31 -2.14
CA VAL A 182 5.48 -11.25 -2.29
C VAL A 182 4.85 -9.86 -2.26
N ILE A 183 3.85 -9.64 -3.11
CA ILE A 183 3.14 -8.36 -3.18
C ILE A 183 1.74 -8.58 -2.63
N THR A 184 1.45 -7.98 -1.48
CA THR A 184 0.13 -8.03 -0.84
C THR A 184 -0.23 -6.65 -0.30
N ARG A 185 -1.48 -6.48 0.14
CA ARG A 185 -1.90 -5.28 0.89
C ARG A 185 -1.09 -5.05 2.18
N ASN A 186 -0.36 -6.06 2.64
CA ASN A 186 0.42 -6.07 3.88
C ASN A 186 1.93 -6.15 3.66
N THR A 187 2.44 -5.99 2.43
CA THR A 187 3.90 -6.03 2.18
C THR A 187 4.49 -4.66 1.83
N THR A 188 5.73 -4.42 2.24
CA THR A 188 6.57 -3.32 1.76
C THR A 188 7.94 -3.87 1.35
N TYR A 189 8.67 -3.17 0.50
CA TYR A 189 10.07 -3.46 0.22
C TYR A 189 10.99 -2.79 1.24
N ARG A 190 12.27 -3.21 1.27
CA ARG A 190 13.29 -2.64 2.18
C ARG A 190 14.39 -1.83 1.50
N ARG A 191 14.72 -2.13 0.24
CA ARG A 191 15.82 -1.50 -0.50
C ARG A 191 15.35 -1.05 -1.87
N GLU A 192 15.73 0.16 -2.24
CA GLU A 192 15.36 0.78 -3.50
C GLU A 192 16.09 0.13 -4.70
N GLU A 193 17.32 -0.33 -4.54
CA GLU A 193 18.11 -0.95 -5.61
C GLU A 193 17.48 -2.30 -6.04
N GLU A 194 16.99 -3.07 -5.07
CA GLU A 194 16.30 -4.33 -5.28
C GLU A 194 14.98 -4.14 -6.06
N LEU A 195 14.30 -3.00 -5.89
CA LEU A 195 13.12 -2.67 -6.68
C LEU A 195 13.45 -2.41 -8.15
N ASN A 196 14.56 -1.72 -8.43
CA ASN A 196 14.96 -1.48 -9.82
C ASN A 196 15.20 -2.82 -10.54
N ALA A 197 15.94 -3.73 -9.92
CA ALA A 197 16.17 -5.08 -10.44
C ALA A 197 14.85 -5.85 -10.65
N PHE A 198 13.91 -5.74 -9.70
CA PHE A 198 12.58 -6.34 -9.83
C PHE A 198 11.83 -5.79 -11.05
N PHE A 199 11.84 -4.48 -11.25
CA PHE A 199 11.19 -3.84 -12.41
C PHE A 199 11.82 -4.31 -13.72
N ASP A 200 13.15 -4.35 -13.80
CA ASP A 200 13.85 -4.71 -15.04
C ASP A 200 13.71 -6.19 -15.40
N TYR A 201 13.51 -7.07 -14.42
CA TYR A 201 13.26 -8.49 -14.67
C TYR A 201 11.80 -8.77 -15.09
N PHE A 202 10.84 -8.28 -14.30
CA PHE A 202 9.43 -8.62 -14.48
C PHE A 202 8.68 -7.74 -15.49
N LEU A 203 9.24 -6.58 -15.83
CA LEU A 203 8.62 -5.60 -16.71
C LEU A 203 9.54 -5.25 -17.88
N THR A 204 8.98 -4.61 -18.90
CA THR A 204 9.71 -4.08 -20.03
C THR A 204 9.50 -2.57 -20.11
N SER A 205 10.58 -1.81 -20.04
CA SER A 205 10.56 -0.36 -20.24
C SER A 205 10.27 -0.05 -21.71
N THR A 206 9.27 0.80 -21.96
CA THR A 206 8.83 1.16 -23.32
C THR A 206 9.10 2.62 -23.67
N ALA A 207 9.23 3.49 -22.67
CA ALA A 207 9.48 4.91 -22.87
C ALA A 207 10.01 5.57 -21.59
N SER A 208 10.67 6.73 -21.74
CA SER A 208 11.08 7.58 -20.62
C SER A 208 10.80 9.04 -20.95
N TYR A 209 10.21 9.76 -20.00
CA TYR A 209 9.86 11.17 -20.14
C TYR A 209 10.41 11.97 -18.97
N PRO A 210 10.76 13.26 -19.15
CA PRO A 210 10.96 14.15 -18.03
C PRO A 210 9.71 14.16 -17.15
N CYS A 211 9.89 14.10 -15.83
CA CYS A 211 8.79 14.11 -14.87
C CYS A 211 8.16 15.52 -14.78
N ARG A 212 7.54 16.01 -15.85
CA ARG A 212 7.04 17.39 -15.96
C ARG A 212 5.72 17.44 -16.73
N TYR A 213 4.73 18.13 -16.17
CA TYR A 213 3.35 18.14 -16.69
C TYR A 213 3.27 18.54 -18.15
N LYS A 214 4.00 19.59 -18.55
CA LYS A 214 3.97 20.09 -19.93
C LYS A 214 4.45 19.05 -20.96
N GLU A 215 5.35 18.14 -20.56
CA GLU A 215 5.93 17.11 -21.42
C GLU A 215 4.99 15.90 -21.52
N ILE A 216 4.28 15.58 -20.42
CA ILE A 216 3.50 14.35 -20.34
C ILE A 216 2.01 14.52 -20.64
N LYS A 217 1.46 15.75 -20.56
CA LYS A 217 0.01 15.99 -20.61
C LYS A 217 -0.69 15.49 -21.89
N ASN A 218 0.08 15.36 -22.97
CA ASN A 218 -0.41 14.93 -24.29
C ASN A 218 0.16 13.57 -24.70
N VAL A 219 0.88 12.88 -23.80
CA VAL A 219 1.41 11.55 -24.09
C VAL A 219 0.27 10.55 -24.10
N THR A 220 0.26 9.70 -25.13
CA THR A 220 -0.60 8.51 -25.16
C THR A 220 0.19 7.36 -24.56
N PHE A 221 -0.24 6.90 -23.38
CA PHE A 221 0.40 5.76 -22.71
C PHE A 221 -0.15 4.43 -23.24
N PRO A 222 0.66 3.36 -23.29
CA PRO A 222 0.14 2.01 -23.52
C PRO A 222 -0.91 1.68 -22.46
N ASP A 223 -1.99 1.00 -22.85
CA ASP A 223 -2.94 0.50 -21.87
C ASP A 223 -2.30 -0.59 -20.98
N ASN A 224 -2.73 -0.68 -19.72
CA ASN A 224 -2.15 -1.54 -18.69
C ASN A 224 -0.63 -1.36 -18.55
N CYS A 225 -0.21 -0.14 -18.20
CA CYS A 225 1.20 0.18 -17.97
C CYS A 225 1.43 0.78 -16.57
N ILE A 226 2.67 0.72 -16.11
CA ILE A 226 3.13 1.40 -14.90
C ILE A 226 3.94 2.64 -15.29
N LEU A 227 3.65 3.77 -14.66
CA LEU A 227 4.44 4.98 -14.69
C LEU A 227 5.29 5.03 -13.43
N ALA A 228 6.56 4.65 -13.54
CA ALA A 228 7.51 4.63 -12.44
C ALA A 228 8.27 5.97 -12.36
N PHE A 229 8.23 6.61 -11.19
CA PHE A 229 8.84 7.91 -10.94
C PHE A 229 10.23 7.68 -10.35
N TYR A 230 11.26 8.01 -11.12
CA TYR A 230 12.65 7.94 -10.68
C TYR A 230 13.10 9.27 -10.14
N ASN A 231 13.90 9.25 -9.07
CA ASN A 231 14.56 10.42 -8.52
C ASN A 231 15.96 10.62 -9.12
N GLY A 232 16.65 11.69 -8.71
CA GLY A 232 18.00 11.99 -9.21
C GLY A 232 19.11 11.01 -8.79
N TYR A 233 18.78 10.01 -7.97
CA TYR A 233 19.65 8.87 -7.65
C TYR A 233 19.28 7.62 -8.46
N ASN A 234 18.38 7.75 -9.43
CA ASN A 234 17.84 6.65 -10.22
C ASN A 234 17.11 5.58 -9.38
N HIS A 235 16.49 5.98 -8.27
CA HIS A 235 15.63 5.10 -7.47
C HIS A 235 14.15 5.36 -7.78
N ILE A 236 13.35 4.30 -7.89
CA ILE A 236 11.89 4.42 -7.96
C ILE A 236 11.37 4.92 -6.61
N ILE A 237 10.72 6.07 -6.61
CA ILE A 237 10.15 6.68 -5.40
C ILE A 237 8.62 6.64 -5.38
N HIS A 238 8.00 6.38 -6.54
CA HIS A 238 6.55 6.30 -6.68
C HIS A 238 6.19 5.53 -7.95
N ALA A 239 5.02 4.90 -7.97
CA ALA A 239 4.48 4.30 -9.19
C ALA A 239 2.98 4.54 -9.30
N VAL A 240 2.51 4.63 -10.54
CA VAL A 240 1.10 4.79 -10.91
C VAL A 240 0.76 3.73 -11.94
N PHE A 241 -0.34 3.02 -11.74
CA PHE A 241 -0.88 2.12 -12.76
C PHE A 241 -1.82 2.92 -13.68
N TYR A 242 -1.65 2.79 -15.00
CA TYR A 242 -2.49 3.43 -16.01
C TYR A 242 -3.29 2.38 -16.77
N ARG A 243 -4.60 2.60 -16.83
CA ARG A 243 -5.53 1.74 -17.56
C ARG A 243 -6.76 2.51 -17.99
N ASP A 244 -7.22 2.30 -19.22
CA ASP A 244 -8.48 2.83 -19.74
C ASP A 244 -8.60 4.37 -19.58
N GLY A 245 -7.49 5.09 -19.78
CA GLY A 245 -7.45 6.55 -19.64
C GLY A 245 -7.38 7.07 -18.20
N LEU A 246 -7.31 6.18 -17.20
CA LEU A 246 -7.32 6.52 -15.77
C LEU A 246 -5.99 6.19 -15.10
N PHE A 247 -5.66 6.97 -14.07
CA PHE A 247 -4.43 6.84 -13.28
C PHE A 247 -4.76 6.37 -11.86
N TYR A 248 -4.32 5.15 -11.54
CA TYR A 248 -4.51 4.49 -10.25
C TYR A 248 -3.25 4.62 -9.42
N THR A 249 -3.37 5.29 -8.27
CA THR A 249 -2.22 5.60 -7.42
C THR A 249 -2.57 5.45 -5.95
N LYS A 250 -1.55 5.16 -5.13
CA LYS A 250 -1.62 5.19 -3.66
C LYS A 250 -0.49 6.08 -3.15
N ASN A 251 -0.54 6.57 -1.92
CA ASN A 251 0.62 7.22 -1.28
C ASN A 251 0.78 6.67 0.14
N GLY A 252 1.80 5.86 0.39
CA GLY A 252 2.07 5.29 1.72
C GLY A 252 0.82 4.67 2.38
N LEU A 253 0.46 5.17 3.56
CA LEU A 253 -0.69 4.70 4.35
C LEU A 253 -2.06 5.21 3.85
N PHE A 254 -2.10 6.11 2.86
CA PHE A 254 -3.36 6.65 2.36
C PHE A 254 -4.09 5.64 1.47
N SER A 255 -5.41 5.79 1.38
CA SER A 255 -6.24 5.00 0.47
C SER A 255 -5.82 5.22 -0.99
N PRO A 256 -5.92 4.18 -1.84
CA PRO A 256 -5.74 4.38 -3.26
C PRO A 256 -6.79 5.31 -3.85
N MET A 257 -6.41 5.91 -4.98
CA MET A 257 -7.11 7.00 -5.64
C MET A 257 -7.08 6.79 -7.15
N VAL A 258 -8.15 7.22 -7.80
CA VAL A 258 -8.23 7.26 -9.26
C VAL A 258 -8.36 8.68 -9.75
N LEU A 259 -7.52 9.03 -10.73
CA LEU A 259 -7.43 10.35 -11.30
C LEU A 259 -7.66 10.27 -12.82
N SER A 260 -8.29 11.30 -13.39
CA SER A 260 -8.35 11.50 -14.85
C SER A 260 -7.08 12.14 -15.43
N THR A 261 -6.16 12.57 -14.56
CA THR A 261 -4.92 13.26 -14.96
C THR A 261 -3.80 13.00 -13.96
N LEU A 262 -2.56 12.94 -14.45
CA LEU A 262 -1.37 12.77 -13.61
C LEU A 262 -0.92 14.07 -12.90
N HIS A 263 -1.52 15.22 -13.23
CA HIS A 263 -1.12 16.53 -12.71
C HIS A 263 -1.00 16.61 -11.17
N PRO A 264 -1.94 16.06 -10.36
CA PRO A 264 -1.80 16.09 -8.91
C PRO A 264 -0.61 15.27 -8.38
N VAL A 265 -0.31 14.15 -9.03
CA VAL A 265 0.87 13.31 -8.70
C VAL A 265 2.14 14.08 -9.02
N LEU A 266 2.22 14.68 -10.22
CA LEU A 266 3.37 15.50 -10.61
C LEU A 266 3.63 16.66 -9.65
N LYS A 267 2.61 17.38 -9.20
CA LYS A 267 2.76 18.45 -8.19
C LYS A 267 3.39 17.98 -6.87
N SER A 268 3.29 16.68 -6.57
CA SER A 268 3.83 16.09 -5.33
C SER A 268 5.22 15.52 -5.52
N TYR A 269 5.49 14.89 -6.66
CA TYR A 269 6.70 14.09 -6.88
C TYR A 269 7.69 14.74 -7.86
N SER A 270 7.23 15.56 -8.81
CA SER A 270 8.08 16.17 -9.85
C SER A 270 9.10 17.14 -9.27
N ARG A 271 10.34 17.08 -9.75
CA ARG A 271 11.36 18.09 -9.47
C ARG A 271 11.04 19.46 -10.09
N TRP A 272 10.24 19.52 -11.15
CA TRP A 272 9.93 20.78 -11.86
C TRP A 272 8.59 21.37 -11.44
N ASP A 273 7.59 20.53 -11.18
CA ASP A 273 6.22 20.99 -10.90
C ASP A 273 5.93 21.10 -9.39
N THR A 274 6.79 20.50 -8.54
CA THR A 274 6.69 20.69 -7.08
C THR A 274 7.32 22.02 -6.68
N SER A 275 6.68 22.75 -5.77
CA SER A 275 7.32 23.90 -5.11
C SER A 275 8.53 23.44 -4.29
N LEU A 276 9.73 23.80 -4.73
CA LEU A 276 11.00 23.42 -4.08
C LEU A 276 11.47 24.40 -2.99
N LYS A 277 10.68 25.42 -2.65
CA LYS A 277 11.05 26.43 -1.65
C LYS A 277 11.27 25.75 -0.29
N GLY A 278 12.43 26.00 0.31
CA GLY A 278 12.80 25.43 1.62
C GLY A 278 13.37 24.02 1.58
N LEU A 279 13.46 23.37 0.41
CA LEU A 279 14.14 22.07 0.29
C LEU A 279 15.66 22.24 0.14
N SER A 280 16.42 21.42 0.87
CA SER A 280 17.86 21.29 0.72
C SER A 280 18.25 20.74 -0.66
N LYS A 281 19.53 20.80 -1.03
CA LYS A 281 20.02 20.19 -2.29
C LYS A 281 19.65 18.71 -2.37
N VAL A 282 19.78 17.98 -1.26
CA VAL A 282 19.38 16.57 -1.13
C VAL A 282 17.87 16.42 -1.29
N GLY A 283 17.07 17.25 -0.61
CA GLY A 283 15.60 17.21 -0.71
C GLY A 283 15.10 17.43 -2.14
N LYS A 284 15.82 18.21 -2.96
CA LYS A 284 15.53 18.38 -4.38
C LYS A 284 15.90 17.15 -5.22
N GLN A 285 16.97 16.43 -4.86
CA GLN A 285 17.37 15.18 -5.54
C GLN A 285 16.43 14.01 -5.22
N LEU A 286 15.75 14.05 -4.07
CA LEU A 286 14.70 13.09 -3.71
C LEU A 286 13.39 13.29 -4.49
N LYS A 287 13.28 14.36 -5.28
CA LYS A 287 12.16 14.56 -6.22
C LYS A 287 12.44 13.87 -7.54
N SER A 288 11.36 13.46 -8.20
CA SER A 288 11.42 12.73 -9.44
C SER A 288 11.87 13.60 -10.61
N ASP A 289 12.84 13.12 -11.37
CA ASP A 289 13.36 13.73 -12.59
C ASP A 289 12.83 13.04 -13.86
N LYS A 290 12.48 11.77 -13.81
CA LYS A 290 11.90 11.08 -14.96
C LYS A 290 10.78 10.15 -14.56
N ILE A 291 9.89 9.95 -15.52
CA ILE A 291 8.88 8.90 -15.50
C ILE A 291 9.30 7.88 -16.55
N VAL A 292 9.48 6.64 -16.13
CA VAL A 292 9.72 5.50 -17.02
C VAL A 292 8.43 4.71 -17.13
N VAL A 293 8.02 4.40 -18.36
CA VAL A 293 6.82 3.63 -18.66
C VAL A 293 7.21 2.17 -18.80
N TYR A 294 6.56 1.32 -18.00
CA TYR A 294 6.77 -0.11 -17.98
C TYR A 294 5.49 -0.85 -18.38
N THR A 295 5.65 -1.91 -19.16
CA THR A 295 4.60 -2.90 -19.44
C THR A 295 5.03 -4.27 -18.92
N LEU A 296 4.12 -5.24 -18.83
CA LEU A 296 4.49 -6.59 -18.40
C LEU A 296 5.55 -7.19 -19.35
N ASN A 297 6.57 -7.88 -18.81
CA ASN A 297 7.53 -8.61 -19.62
C ASN A 297 6.86 -9.83 -20.27
N LYS A 298 6.33 -9.65 -21.48
CA LYS A 298 5.58 -10.71 -22.19
C LYS A 298 6.43 -11.93 -22.53
N ASN A 299 7.75 -11.74 -22.72
CA ASN A 299 8.66 -12.84 -22.99
C ASN A 299 8.80 -13.77 -21.76
N LEU A 300 8.77 -13.17 -20.56
CA LEU A 300 8.78 -13.92 -19.31
C LEU A 300 7.43 -14.60 -19.08
N PHE A 301 6.34 -13.83 -19.10
CA PHE A 301 5.04 -14.29 -18.61
C PHE A 301 4.18 -15.08 -19.59
N ARG A 302 4.68 -15.42 -20.79
CA ARG A 302 3.93 -16.15 -21.85
C ARG A 302 2.52 -15.59 -22.12
N VAL A 303 2.27 -14.33 -21.78
CA VAL A 303 0.97 -13.67 -21.95
C VAL A 303 0.82 -13.39 -23.45
N ASN A 304 -0.06 -14.15 -24.08
CA ASN A 304 -0.34 -14.18 -25.52
C ASN A 304 0.84 -14.63 -26.38
N LYS A 305 0.97 -15.95 -26.54
CA LYS A 305 0.85 -16.51 -27.90
C LYS A 305 -0.62 -16.48 -28.31
#